data_AF-A0A0P4VWQ6-F1
#
_entry.id   AF-A0A0P4VWQ6-F1
#
_cell.length_a   1.000
_cell.length_b   1.000
_cell.length_c   1.000
_cell.angle_alpha   90.00
_cell.angle_beta   90.00
_cell.angle_gamma   90.00
#
_symmetry.space_group_name_H-M   'P 1'
#
loop_
_entity.id
_entity.type
_entity.pdbx_description
1 polymer ?
#
loop_
_entity_poly.entity_id
_entity_poly.type
_entity_poly.pdbx_seq_one_letter_code
_entity_poly.pdbx_strand_id
1 'polypeptide(L)'
;MKMVEQKVHTLEQRNKQLDEKEKTLVDLDARLNKKREQLNNMEQQLAKAQTADGATPSEATKQLSEMRRALGDKEKEIEALQKAREHAESEVKNAQSETERLLQLMQMAQEEQFAKDKTIKELQDALRGGGGGAGVKKPGAGSTPSTPAKMDGIPAGLSTASAGQMAAQAAEKATAASEAAKATLEQAKNVAQASDGSSGIENHEIDLLEMEGRQREYRLHVEQIEVDIKLKDSLINNLSDENKRQRERMEELEEEVHALEEELKKNEKIEELEQLVVVVKQKNERIEELEEALRQSVRIATDMEMEQREDEKRKKEINEKLAKLEARLASAQNAHNLRCTSCQTVRQRLTQVETCYNQVASERQHHLQELFDMKHEALTAALSEKDAHLALLEVGGVRSSRAAQEVESLKKDKSKLVDAVKRLGEERVRLTQEYAVSNLKLDVELPDTPPPHQDPQDDTDEDSTNSRTHL
;
A
#
# COMPACT_ATOMS: atom_id res chain seq x y z
N MET A 1 32.27 -1.87 2.85
CA MET A 1 31.61 -2.84 1.96
C MET A 1 31.85 -4.28 2.38
N LYS A 2 33.08 -4.82 2.27
CA LYS A 2 33.36 -6.25 2.57
C LYS A 2 32.85 -6.78 3.92
N MET A 3 32.94 -6.00 5.01
CA MET A 3 32.47 -6.44 6.34
C MET A 3 30.95 -6.43 6.47
N VAL A 4 30.25 -5.57 5.73
CA VAL A 4 28.78 -5.51 5.71
C VAL A 4 28.24 -6.66 4.86
N GLU A 5 28.84 -6.89 3.68
CA GLU A 5 28.53 -8.02 2.81
C GLU A 5 28.72 -9.38 3.51
N GLN A 6 29.81 -9.53 4.28
CA GLN A 6 30.06 -10.74 5.05
C GLN A 6 29.03 -10.98 6.17
N LYS A 7 28.52 -9.91 6.79
CA LYS A 7 27.48 -9.98 7.82
C LYS A 7 26.10 -10.27 7.23
N VAL A 8 25.77 -9.67 6.08
CA VAL A 8 24.53 -9.95 5.33
C VAL A 8 24.50 -11.42 4.90
N HIS A 9 25.60 -11.93 4.34
CA HIS A 9 25.70 -13.34 3.96
C HIS A 9 25.52 -14.29 5.15
N THR A 10 26.04 -13.92 6.33
CA THR A 10 25.89 -14.71 7.57
C THR A 10 24.43 -14.71 8.05
N LEU A 11 23.73 -13.57 7.95
CA LEU A 11 22.31 -13.45 8.29
C LEU A 11 21.43 -14.24 7.31
N GLU A 12 21.70 -14.17 6.01
CA GLU A 12 20.99 -14.94 4.99
C GLU A 12 21.15 -16.45 5.22
N GLN A 13 22.36 -16.90 5.56
CA GLN A 13 22.61 -18.31 5.88
C GLN A 13 21.85 -18.76 7.14
N ARG A 14 21.74 -17.89 8.15
CA ARG A 14 20.99 -18.18 9.39
C ARG A 14 19.47 -18.16 9.16
N ASN A 15 18.95 -17.24 8.35
CA ASN A 15 17.53 -17.23 7.97
C ASN A 15 17.16 -18.51 7.21
N LYS A 16 18.00 -18.95 6.27
CA LYS A 16 17.77 -20.21 5.56
C LYS A 16 17.72 -21.42 6.51
N GLN A 17 18.57 -21.45 7.55
CA GLN A 17 18.51 -22.50 8.58
C GLN A 17 17.24 -22.43 9.42
N LEU A 18 16.73 -21.22 9.66
CA LEU A 18 15.48 -20.99 10.39
C LEU A 18 14.28 -21.49 9.56
N ASP A 19 14.23 -21.15 8.27
CA ASP A 19 13.20 -21.63 7.33
C ASP A 19 13.19 -23.17 7.23
N GLU A 20 14.37 -23.79 7.20
CA GLU A 20 14.50 -25.25 7.21
C GLU A 20 13.94 -25.86 8.50
N LYS A 21 14.20 -25.25 9.67
CA LYS A 21 13.65 -25.70 10.95
C LYS A 21 12.13 -25.48 11.05
N GLU A 22 11.60 -24.36 10.58
CA GLU A 22 10.16 -24.10 10.52
C GLU A 22 9.45 -25.13 9.62
N LYS A 23 10.04 -25.46 8.48
CA LYS A 23 9.53 -26.53 7.61
C LYS A 23 9.48 -27.89 8.30
N THR A 24 10.50 -28.23 9.11
CA THR A 24 10.47 -29.47 9.88
C THR A 24 9.40 -29.48 10.97
N LEU A 25 9.14 -28.32 11.59
CA LEU A 25 8.08 -28.16 12.59
C LEU A 25 6.70 -28.37 11.96
N VAL A 26 6.46 -27.79 10.78
CA VAL A 26 5.21 -27.98 10.02
C VAL A 26 5.00 -29.45 9.63
N ASP A 27 6.04 -30.16 9.20
CA ASP A 27 5.95 -31.60 8.87
C ASP A 27 5.66 -32.46 10.12
N LEU A 28 6.28 -32.14 11.26
CA LEU A 28 5.98 -32.80 12.53
C LEU A 28 4.53 -32.55 12.98
N ASP A 29 4.02 -31.34 12.83
CA ASP A 29 2.63 -30.99 13.16
C ASP A 29 1.62 -31.72 12.29
N ALA A 30 1.87 -31.79 10.98
CA ALA A 30 1.04 -32.55 10.06
C ALA A 30 1.01 -34.05 10.40
N ARG A 31 2.17 -34.63 10.74
CA ARG A 31 2.27 -36.03 11.18
C ARG A 31 1.51 -36.28 12.48
N LEU A 32 1.62 -35.36 13.44
CA LEU A 32 0.98 -35.47 14.74
C LEU A 32 -0.55 -35.41 14.60
N ASN A 33 -1.07 -34.47 13.80
CA ASN A 33 -2.51 -34.36 13.51
C ASN A 33 -3.05 -35.62 12.84
N LYS A 34 -2.33 -36.16 11.84
CA LYS A 34 -2.70 -37.42 11.18
C LYS A 34 -2.74 -38.60 12.17
N LYS A 35 -1.83 -38.65 13.14
CA LYS A 35 -1.83 -39.70 14.18
C LYS A 35 -2.97 -39.53 15.17
N ARG A 36 -3.30 -38.30 15.58
CA ARG A 36 -4.47 -37.99 16.43
C ARG A 36 -5.78 -38.39 15.76
N GLU A 37 -5.94 -38.13 14.47
CA GLU A 37 -7.12 -38.57 13.70
C GLU A 37 -7.22 -40.09 13.63
N GLN A 38 -6.10 -40.78 13.39
CA GLN A 38 -6.06 -42.24 13.40
C GLN A 38 -6.47 -42.81 14.76
N LEU A 39 -6.00 -42.21 15.86
CA LEU A 39 -6.35 -42.61 17.21
C LEU A 39 -7.85 -42.40 17.50
N ASN A 40 -8.40 -41.23 17.18
CA ASN A 40 -9.82 -40.94 17.33
C ASN A 40 -10.70 -41.91 16.53
N ASN A 41 -10.31 -42.23 15.28
CA ASN A 41 -11.01 -43.21 14.47
C ASN A 41 -10.99 -44.62 15.09
N MET A 42 -9.85 -45.05 15.64
CA MET A 42 -9.74 -46.34 16.33
C MET A 42 -10.50 -46.37 17.66
N GLU A 43 -10.53 -45.27 18.41
CA GLU A 43 -11.35 -45.12 19.62
C GLU A 43 -12.85 -45.20 19.31
N GLN A 44 -13.30 -44.56 18.24
CA GLN A 44 -14.69 -44.66 17.78
C GLN A 44 -15.06 -46.09 17.34
N GLN A 45 -14.14 -46.80 16.67
CA GLN A 45 -14.34 -48.21 16.32
C GLN A 45 -14.42 -49.10 17.57
N LEU A 46 -13.59 -48.84 18.58
CA LEU A 46 -13.64 -49.53 19.87
C LEU A 46 -14.94 -49.25 20.63
N ALA A 47 -15.42 -48.01 20.63
CA ALA A 47 -16.70 -47.64 21.25
C ALA A 47 -17.88 -48.36 20.57
N LYS A 48 -17.87 -48.47 19.23
CA LYS A 48 -18.88 -49.21 18.46
C LYS A 48 -18.79 -50.73 18.66
N ALA A 49 -17.58 -51.28 18.78
CA ALA A 49 -17.37 -52.70 19.05
C ALA A 49 -17.81 -53.09 20.48
N GLN A 50 -17.78 -52.17 21.44
CA GLN A 50 -18.29 -52.38 22.80
C GLN A 50 -19.82 -52.37 22.90
N THR A 51 -20.52 -51.79 21.92
CA THR A 51 -21.99 -51.70 21.90
C THR A 51 -22.66 -52.69 20.94
N ALA A 52 -21.88 -53.41 20.13
CA ALA A 52 -22.38 -54.38 19.16
C ALA A 52 -22.57 -55.78 19.78
N ASP A 53 -23.83 -56.23 19.86
CA ASP A 53 -24.27 -57.43 20.59
C ASP A 53 -24.26 -58.72 19.72
N GLY A 54 -23.16 -58.95 18.97
CA GLY A 54 -23.16 -59.90 17.83
C GLY A 54 -21.96 -60.82 17.64
N ALA A 55 -21.00 -60.89 18.57
CA ALA A 55 -19.80 -61.74 18.41
C ALA A 55 -19.65 -62.77 19.53
N THR A 56 -19.02 -63.92 19.23
CA THR A 56 -18.75 -64.95 20.23
C THR A 56 -17.82 -64.40 21.33
N PRO A 57 -18.06 -64.69 22.63
CA PRO A 57 -17.40 -63.99 23.73
C PRO A 57 -15.86 -64.09 23.71
N SER A 58 -15.30 -65.19 23.19
CA SER A 58 -13.86 -65.45 23.20
C SER A 58 -13.08 -64.71 22.09
N GLU A 59 -13.65 -64.56 20.90
CA GLU A 59 -13.00 -63.87 19.78
C GLU A 59 -13.14 -62.35 19.90
N ALA A 60 -14.30 -61.87 20.34
CA ALA A 60 -14.55 -60.45 20.62
C ALA A 60 -13.60 -59.92 21.72
N THR A 61 -13.41 -60.69 22.80
CA THR A 61 -12.51 -60.29 23.89
C THR A 61 -11.05 -60.22 23.45
N LYS A 62 -10.60 -61.16 22.60
CA LYS A 62 -9.25 -61.14 22.04
C LYS A 62 -9.04 -59.94 21.11
N GLN A 63 -9.96 -59.69 20.19
CA GLN A 63 -9.90 -58.53 19.28
C GLN A 63 -9.94 -57.19 20.03
N LEU A 64 -10.76 -57.07 21.10
CA LEU A 64 -10.78 -55.89 21.96
C LEU A 64 -9.45 -55.68 22.69
N SER A 65 -8.80 -56.76 23.15
CA SER A 65 -7.49 -56.67 23.82
C SER A 65 -6.38 -56.24 22.86
N GLU A 66 -6.40 -56.72 21.62
CA GLU A 66 -5.45 -56.34 20.57
C GLU A 66 -5.65 -54.88 20.13
N MET A 67 -6.90 -54.43 19.98
CA MET A 67 -7.21 -53.02 19.67
C MET A 67 -6.83 -52.07 20.81
N ARG A 68 -7.07 -52.45 22.08
CA ARG A 68 -6.64 -51.65 23.25
C ARG A 68 -5.11 -51.51 23.32
N ARG A 69 -4.38 -52.58 22.99
CA ARG A 69 -2.91 -52.54 22.92
C ARG A 69 -2.43 -51.64 21.77
N ALA A 70 -3.04 -51.76 20.60
CA ALA A 70 -2.72 -50.91 19.46
C ALA A 70 -3.00 -49.42 19.75
N LEU A 71 -4.09 -49.10 20.46
CA LEU A 71 -4.34 -47.74 20.96
C LEU A 71 -3.23 -47.26 21.89
N GLY A 72 -2.83 -48.06 22.88
CA GLY A 72 -1.75 -47.69 23.80
C GLY A 72 -0.40 -47.46 23.10
N ASP A 73 -0.10 -48.21 22.04
CA ASP A 73 1.10 -47.99 21.22
C ASP A 73 1.00 -46.72 20.37
N LYS A 74 -0.20 -46.36 19.89
CA LYS A 74 -0.46 -45.10 19.17
C LYS A 74 -0.43 -43.88 20.09
N GLU A 75 -0.94 -44.00 21.31
CA GLU A 75 -0.86 -42.96 22.35
C GLU A 75 0.61 -42.64 22.66
N LYS A 76 1.46 -43.67 22.84
CA LYS A 76 2.90 -43.48 23.04
C LYS A 76 3.59 -42.85 21.84
N GLU A 77 3.20 -43.22 20.62
CA GLU A 77 3.73 -42.61 19.38
C GLU A 77 3.35 -41.12 19.29
N ILE A 78 2.12 -40.76 19.70
CA ILE A 78 1.68 -39.36 19.79
C ILE A 78 2.46 -38.61 20.86
N GLU A 79 2.66 -39.19 22.05
CA GLU A 79 3.43 -38.55 23.12
C GLU A 79 4.89 -38.30 22.72
N ALA A 80 5.51 -39.25 21.99
CA ALA A 80 6.85 -39.10 21.46
C ALA A 80 6.93 -37.98 20.40
N LEU A 81 5.95 -37.90 19.49
CA LEU A 81 5.85 -36.84 18.49
C LEU A 81 5.58 -35.48 19.13
N GLN A 82 4.78 -35.41 20.20
CA GLN A 82 4.55 -34.19 20.97
C GLN A 82 5.85 -33.68 21.60
N LYS A 83 6.63 -34.55 22.25
CA LYS A 83 7.93 -34.16 22.82
C LYS A 83 8.93 -33.70 21.75
N ALA A 84 8.96 -34.38 20.59
CA ALA A 84 9.80 -33.96 19.47
C ALA A 84 9.39 -32.60 18.91
N ARG A 85 8.08 -32.33 18.81
CA ARG A 85 7.53 -31.04 18.40
C ARG A 85 7.89 -29.93 19.38
N GLU A 86 7.67 -30.14 20.68
CA GLU A 86 8.01 -29.15 21.73
C GLU A 86 9.51 -28.82 21.72
N HIS A 87 10.36 -29.83 21.50
CA HIS A 87 11.79 -29.62 21.37
C HIS A 87 12.15 -28.77 20.13
N ALA A 88 11.57 -29.10 18.96
CA ALA A 88 11.76 -28.33 17.73
C ALA A 88 11.26 -26.89 17.86
N GLU A 89 10.11 -26.69 18.51
CA GLU A 89 9.54 -25.36 18.79
C GLU A 89 10.47 -24.52 19.67
N SER A 90 11.06 -25.12 20.71
CA SER A 90 12.07 -24.45 21.53
C SER A 90 13.32 -24.07 20.74
N GLU A 91 13.76 -24.89 19.78
CA GLU A 91 14.92 -24.57 18.95
C GLU A 91 14.64 -23.40 17.99
N VAL A 92 13.45 -23.37 17.38
CA VAL A 92 13.02 -22.27 16.50
C VAL A 92 12.96 -20.97 17.29
N LYS A 93 12.34 -20.97 18.48
CA LYS A 93 12.26 -19.79 19.34
C LYS A 93 13.64 -19.26 19.76
N ASN A 94 14.56 -20.15 20.11
CA ASN A 94 15.93 -19.77 20.43
C ASN A 94 16.65 -19.16 19.22
N ALA A 95 16.51 -19.77 18.03
CA ALA A 95 17.09 -19.23 16.80
C ALA A 95 16.51 -17.85 16.44
N GLN A 96 15.20 -17.66 16.56
CA GLN A 96 14.51 -16.38 16.34
C GLN A 96 15.05 -15.27 17.28
N SER A 97 15.21 -15.59 18.57
CA SER A 97 15.77 -14.63 19.54
C SER A 97 17.23 -14.25 19.23
N GLU A 98 18.02 -15.19 18.71
CA GLU A 98 19.40 -14.91 18.31
C GLU A 98 19.46 -14.04 17.04
N THR A 99 18.58 -14.28 16.07
CA THR A 99 18.45 -13.43 14.88
C THR A 99 18.02 -12.01 15.22
N GLU A 100 17.06 -11.82 16.13
CA GLU A 100 16.66 -10.49 16.60
C GLU A 100 17.83 -9.74 17.27
N ARG A 101 18.59 -10.42 18.13
CA ARG A 101 19.77 -9.85 18.77
C ARG A 101 20.82 -9.40 17.77
N LEU A 102 21.04 -10.20 16.71
CA LEU A 102 22.00 -9.87 15.66
C LEU A 102 21.54 -8.70 14.79
N LEU A 103 20.23 -8.61 14.47
CA LEU A 103 19.65 -7.46 13.78
C LEU A 103 19.82 -6.17 14.58
N GLN A 104 19.56 -6.22 15.88
CA GLN A 104 19.76 -5.06 16.76
C GLN A 104 21.22 -4.61 16.80
N LEU A 105 22.17 -5.55 16.90
CA LEU A 105 23.59 -5.25 16.82
C LEU A 105 24.01 -4.66 15.46
N MET A 106 23.41 -5.12 14.37
CA MET A 106 23.65 -4.58 13.03
C MET A 106 23.17 -3.14 12.92
N GLN A 107 21.97 -2.85 13.42
CA GLN A 107 21.41 -1.51 13.42
C GLN A 107 22.25 -0.54 14.26
N MET A 108 22.64 -0.94 15.48
CA MET A 108 23.52 -0.12 16.32
C MET A 108 24.88 0.14 15.64
N ALA A 109 25.48 -0.87 15.01
CA ALA A 109 26.75 -0.70 14.29
C ALA A 109 26.62 0.22 13.07
N GLN A 110 25.47 0.20 12.40
CA GLN A 110 25.20 1.09 11.27
C GLN A 110 25.02 2.54 11.73
N GLU A 111 24.31 2.78 12.85
CA GLU A 111 24.19 4.09 13.47
C GLU A 111 25.54 4.65 13.91
N GLU A 112 26.38 3.83 14.54
CA GLU A 112 27.74 4.23 14.94
C GLU A 112 28.61 4.57 13.72
N GLN A 113 28.47 3.81 12.62
CA GLN A 113 29.16 4.09 11.37
C GLN A 113 28.71 5.42 10.76
N PHE A 114 27.40 5.69 10.71
CA PHE A 114 26.87 6.97 10.23
C PHE A 114 27.34 8.15 11.09
N ALA A 115 27.42 7.98 12.41
CA ALA A 115 27.95 9.00 13.31
C ALA A 115 29.43 9.30 13.01
N LYS A 116 30.24 8.26 12.83
CA LYS A 116 31.66 8.39 12.44
C LYS A 116 31.80 9.07 11.07
N ASP A 117 31.01 8.69 10.08
CA ASP A 117 31.05 9.29 8.74
C ASP A 117 30.66 10.79 8.78
N LYS A 118 29.70 11.16 9.63
CA LYS A 118 29.35 12.56 9.88
C LYS A 118 30.51 13.34 10.50
N THR A 119 31.17 12.79 11.52
CA THR A 119 32.35 13.43 12.14
C THR A 119 33.51 13.55 11.15
N ILE A 120 33.74 12.53 10.31
CA ILE A 120 34.74 12.59 9.25
C ILE A 120 34.42 13.72 8.28
N LYS A 121 33.16 13.88 7.87
CA LYS A 121 32.73 14.97 6.98
C LYS A 121 32.96 16.34 7.60
N GLU A 122 32.61 16.53 8.88
CA GLU A 122 32.85 17.77 9.61
C GLU A 122 34.35 18.10 9.73
N LEU A 123 35.20 17.09 9.98
CA LEU A 123 36.65 17.25 10.02
C LEU A 123 37.23 17.56 8.63
N GLN A 124 36.70 16.95 7.56
CA GLN A 124 37.09 17.24 6.18
C GLN A 124 36.72 18.68 5.77
N ASP A 125 35.54 19.15 6.17
CA ASP A 125 35.09 20.52 5.92
C ASP A 125 35.92 21.55 6.71
N ALA A 126 36.28 21.25 7.96
CA ALA A 126 37.18 22.07 8.77
C ALA A 126 38.60 22.15 8.16
N LEU A 127 39.10 21.04 7.60
CA LEU A 127 40.37 21.00 6.88
C LEU A 127 40.31 21.79 5.55
N ARG A 128 39.19 21.72 4.82
CA ARG A 128 38.95 22.53 3.61
C ARG A 128 38.83 24.03 3.92
N GLY A 129 38.25 24.39 5.07
CA GLY A 129 38.15 25.78 5.53
C GLY A 129 39.47 26.34 6.08
N GLY A 130 40.40 25.49 6.52
CA GLY A 130 41.69 25.88 7.09
C GLY A 130 42.83 26.08 6.08
N GLY A 131 42.65 25.72 4.80
CA GLY A 131 43.68 25.78 3.78
C GLY A 131 43.45 26.86 2.73
N GLY A 132 44.09 28.02 2.90
CA GLY A 132 44.58 28.84 1.77
C GLY A 132 43.63 29.85 1.12
N GLY A 133 43.78 31.11 1.55
CA GLY A 133 43.96 32.32 0.73
C GLY A 133 43.40 32.44 -0.71
N ALA A 134 42.58 33.49 -0.85
CA ALA A 134 42.49 34.46 -1.97
C ALA A 134 41.93 34.02 -3.33
N GLY A 135 40.83 34.67 -3.74
CA GLY A 135 40.47 34.77 -5.15
C GLY A 135 39.00 35.08 -5.48
N VAL A 136 38.67 36.36 -5.54
CA VAL A 136 37.69 37.00 -6.46
C VAL A 136 36.19 36.59 -6.37
N LYS A 137 35.36 37.56 -5.93
CA LYS A 137 33.91 37.62 -6.18
C LYS A 137 33.62 38.64 -7.29
N LYS A 138 32.80 38.26 -8.29
CA LYS A 138 31.69 39.07 -8.84
C LYS A 138 30.75 38.21 -9.72
N PRO A 139 29.50 38.66 -9.98
CA PRO A 139 28.32 37.80 -10.10
C PRO A 139 27.59 37.89 -11.45
N GLY A 140 26.72 36.93 -11.74
CA GLY A 140 25.63 37.01 -12.73
C GLY A 140 24.45 36.21 -12.18
N ALA A 141 23.27 36.78 -11.87
CA ALA A 141 22.28 37.44 -12.74
C ALA A 141 21.57 36.47 -13.70
N GLY A 142 20.29 36.22 -13.42
CA GLY A 142 19.25 36.38 -14.43
C GLY A 142 18.60 35.12 -15.03
N SER A 143 17.34 34.94 -14.65
CA SER A 143 16.18 34.69 -15.53
C SER A 143 15.97 33.33 -16.23
N THR A 144 14.92 32.64 -15.77
CA THR A 144 13.87 31.95 -16.58
C THR A 144 13.11 32.95 -17.49
N PRO A 145 12.15 32.60 -18.40
CA PRO A 145 11.57 31.30 -18.83
C PRO A 145 11.32 31.19 -20.37
N SER A 146 10.62 30.12 -20.79
CA SER A 146 9.44 30.14 -21.72
C SER A 146 9.48 29.28 -23.01
N THR A 147 8.46 28.42 -23.09
CA THR A 147 7.64 27.90 -24.22
C THR A 147 8.26 27.42 -25.55
N PRO A 148 7.82 26.25 -26.08
CA PRO A 148 8.05 25.86 -27.47
C PRO A 148 6.90 26.32 -28.39
N ALA A 149 7.26 26.91 -29.53
CA ALA A 149 6.36 27.15 -30.66
C ALA A 149 6.70 26.19 -31.81
N LYS A 150 5.64 25.59 -32.37
CA LYS A 150 5.63 24.74 -33.58
C LYS A 150 6.24 25.45 -34.79
N MET A 151 6.89 24.68 -35.67
CA MET A 151 7.02 25.03 -37.08
C MET A 151 7.09 23.75 -37.93
N ASP A 152 5.93 23.31 -38.43
CA ASP A 152 5.81 22.39 -39.57
C ASP A 152 6.05 23.19 -40.85
N GLY A 153 6.95 22.71 -41.71
CA GLY A 153 7.24 23.30 -43.00
C GLY A 153 6.52 22.58 -44.14
N ILE A 154 5.78 23.33 -44.96
CA ILE A 154 5.67 23.19 -46.43
C ILE A 154 5.35 24.60 -46.99
N PRO A 155 5.97 25.05 -48.09
CA PRO A 155 5.22 25.15 -49.36
C PRO A 155 6.07 24.70 -50.56
N ALA A 156 5.53 23.85 -51.43
CA ALA A 156 4.81 24.17 -52.67
C ALA A 156 5.74 24.28 -53.88
N GLY A 157 5.59 23.32 -54.79
CA GLY A 157 6.25 23.28 -56.08
C GLY A 157 5.76 24.39 -57.00
N LEU A 158 6.68 24.91 -57.79
CA LEU A 158 6.42 25.80 -58.92
C LEU A 158 6.63 25.01 -60.21
N SER A 159 5.52 24.84 -60.92
CA SER A 159 5.45 24.41 -62.30
C SER A 159 5.97 25.51 -63.23
N THR A 160 6.88 25.17 -64.14
CA THR A 160 7.16 25.97 -65.34
C THR A 160 6.93 25.12 -66.58
N ALA A 161 5.71 25.24 -67.10
CA ALA A 161 5.39 24.94 -68.48
C ALA A 161 5.87 26.10 -69.35
N SER A 162 6.83 25.89 -70.27
CA SER A 162 6.99 26.76 -71.47
C SER A 162 8.04 26.32 -72.51
N ALA A 163 8.46 25.06 -72.61
CA ALA A 163 9.46 24.66 -73.61
C ALA A 163 9.03 23.51 -74.54
N GLY A 164 7.73 23.21 -74.62
CA GLY A 164 7.20 22.16 -75.50
C GLY A 164 6.43 22.66 -76.74
N GLN A 165 6.21 23.96 -76.89
CA GLN A 165 5.28 24.49 -77.91
C GLN A 165 5.93 25.20 -79.11
N MET A 166 7.26 25.25 -79.21
CA MET A 166 7.94 25.85 -80.36
C MET A 166 8.65 24.85 -81.30
N ALA A 167 8.50 23.54 -81.09
CA ALA A 167 9.11 22.53 -81.98
C ALA A 167 8.13 21.94 -83.02
N ALA A 168 6.82 22.13 -82.87
CA ALA A 168 5.81 21.50 -83.73
C ALA A 168 5.31 22.38 -84.90
N GLN A 169 5.59 23.68 -84.91
CA GLN A 169 5.11 24.61 -85.96
C GLN A 169 6.13 24.94 -87.06
N ALA A 170 7.36 24.42 -86.97
CA ALA A 170 8.38 24.60 -88.02
C ALA A 170 8.45 23.42 -89.02
N ALA A 171 7.90 22.24 -88.68
CA ALA A 171 7.97 21.05 -89.52
C ALA A 171 6.92 21.02 -90.65
N GLU A 172 5.82 21.77 -90.53
CA GLU A 172 4.73 21.77 -91.52
C GLU A 172 4.93 22.79 -92.66
N LYS A 173 5.89 23.72 -92.53
CA LYS A 173 6.21 24.73 -93.57
C LYS A 173 7.35 24.33 -94.52
N ALA A 174 8.13 23.29 -94.19
CA ALA A 174 9.22 22.81 -95.04
C ALA A 174 8.76 21.75 -96.07
N THR A 175 7.71 20.99 -95.78
CA THR A 175 7.14 19.98 -96.68
C THR A 175 6.28 20.59 -97.79
N ALA A 176 5.57 21.69 -97.52
CA ALA A 176 4.76 22.39 -98.54
C ALA A 176 5.60 23.12 -99.62
N ALA A 177 6.84 23.51 -99.32
CA ALA A 177 7.73 24.18 -100.28
C ALA A 177 8.42 23.18 -101.24
N SER A 178 8.60 21.92 -100.83
CA SER A 178 9.25 20.88 -101.64
C SER A 178 8.30 20.26 -102.67
N GLU A 179 7.01 20.12 -102.34
CA GLU A 179 5.99 19.60 -103.27
C GLU A 179 5.61 20.62 -104.36
N ALA A 180 5.63 21.92 -104.06
CA ALA A 180 5.39 22.98 -105.04
C ALA A 180 6.51 23.11 -106.10
N ALA A 181 7.76 22.80 -105.75
CA ALA A 181 8.90 22.82 -106.67
C ALA A 181 8.96 21.58 -107.59
N LYS A 182 8.47 20.42 -107.12
CA LYS A 182 8.34 19.21 -107.96
C LYS A 182 7.23 19.35 -109.01
N ALA A 183 6.12 20.00 -108.67
CA ALA A 183 5.01 20.24 -109.60
C ALA A 183 5.38 21.22 -110.75
N THR A 184 6.27 22.18 -110.52
CA THR A 184 6.74 23.12 -111.56
C THR A 184 7.77 22.48 -112.52
N LEU A 185 8.57 21.52 -112.04
CA LEU A 185 9.52 20.79 -112.88
C LEU A 185 8.83 19.81 -113.83
N GLU A 186 7.72 19.20 -113.42
CA GLU A 186 6.93 18.28 -114.25
C GLU A 186 6.12 19.04 -115.33
N GLN A 187 5.70 20.28 -115.04
CA GLN A 187 5.00 21.15 -115.99
C GLN A 187 5.94 21.74 -117.06
N ALA A 188 7.24 21.91 -116.76
CA ALA A 188 8.26 22.33 -117.72
C ALA A 188 8.71 21.19 -118.66
N LYS A 189 8.58 19.92 -118.25
CA LYS A 189 8.99 18.77 -119.05
C LYS A 189 8.01 18.42 -120.18
N ASN A 190 6.74 18.83 -120.07
CA ASN A 190 5.70 18.59 -121.09
C ASN A 190 5.64 19.67 -122.20
N VAL A 191 6.43 20.73 -122.12
CA VAL A 191 6.46 21.81 -123.15
C VAL A 191 7.65 21.65 -124.13
N ALA A 192 8.61 20.77 -123.84
CA ALA A 192 9.81 20.53 -124.66
C ALA A 192 9.67 19.35 -125.66
N GLN A 193 8.45 18.95 -126.04
CA GLN A 193 8.18 17.99 -127.11
C GLN A 193 7.33 18.62 -128.22
N ALA A 194 7.86 19.62 -128.92
CA ALA A 194 7.41 20.00 -130.27
C ALA A 194 8.29 21.13 -130.84
N SER A 195 9.38 20.80 -131.49
CA SER A 195 9.72 21.27 -132.85
C SER A 195 11.18 20.93 -133.14
N ASP A 196 11.31 20.25 -134.26
CA ASP A 196 12.46 19.54 -134.76
C ASP A 196 13.41 20.51 -135.49
N GLY A 197 14.72 20.34 -135.28
CA GLY A 197 15.76 20.85 -136.18
C GLY A 197 16.60 22.03 -135.67
N SER A 198 17.69 21.74 -134.95
CA SER A 198 18.96 22.48 -135.06
C SER A 198 20.10 21.71 -134.39
N SER A 199 21.32 22.08 -134.78
CA SER A 199 22.60 21.38 -134.69
C SER A 199 23.08 20.93 -133.29
N GLY A 200 23.89 19.88 -133.25
CA GLY A 200 24.50 19.30 -132.03
C GLY A 200 25.47 20.21 -131.23
N ILE A 201 25.55 21.50 -131.56
CA ILE A 201 26.29 22.52 -130.80
C ILE A 201 25.40 23.08 -129.67
N GLU A 202 24.10 23.23 -129.91
CA GLU A 202 23.13 23.74 -128.91
C GLU A 202 22.93 22.75 -127.75
N ASN A 203 22.97 21.43 -128.02
CA ASN A 203 22.89 20.40 -126.96
C ASN A 203 24.13 20.38 -126.05
N HIS A 204 25.33 20.63 -126.60
CA HIS A 204 26.56 20.71 -125.80
C HIS A 204 26.56 21.94 -124.88
N GLU A 205 25.97 23.05 -125.32
CA GLU A 205 25.83 24.27 -124.51
C GLU A 205 24.82 24.09 -123.38
N ILE A 206 23.71 23.38 -123.64
CA ILE A 206 22.73 22.98 -122.61
C ILE A 206 23.39 22.06 -121.57
N ASP A 207 24.14 21.03 -121.99
CA ASP A 207 24.84 20.11 -121.08
C ASP A 207 25.88 20.84 -120.20
N LEU A 208 26.60 21.82 -120.77
CA LEU A 208 27.54 22.66 -120.02
C LEU A 208 26.83 23.52 -118.98
N LEU A 209 25.71 24.15 -119.34
CA LEU A 209 24.90 24.94 -118.42
C LEU A 209 24.28 24.07 -117.30
N GLU A 210 23.89 22.83 -117.60
CA GLU A 210 23.42 21.87 -116.58
C GLU A 210 24.55 21.41 -115.66
N MET A 211 25.75 21.18 -116.17
CA MET A 211 26.93 20.83 -115.36
C MET A 211 27.36 21.99 -114.47
N GLU A 212 27.32 23.22 -114.98
CA GLU A 212 27.55 24.43 -114.18
C GLU A 212 26.46 24.65 -113.13
N GLY A 213 25.20 24.37 -113.48
CA GLY A 213 24.07 24.40 -112.55
C GLY A 213 24.28 23.42 -111.39
N ARG A 214 24.61 22.16 -111.70
CA ARG A 214 24.99 21.15 -110.70
C ARG A 214 26.20 21.57 -109.87
N GLN A 215 27.20 22.21 -110.49
CA GLN A 215 28.38 22.71 -109.78
C GLN A 215 28.04 23.87 -108.82
N ARG A 216 27.10 24.75 -109.18
CA ARG A 216 26.58 25.79 -108.27
C ARG A 216 25.77 25.17 -107.13
N GLU A 217 24.96 24.17 -107.42
CA GLU A 217 24.18 23.44 -106.41
C GLU A 217 25.09 22.72 -105.40
N TYR A 218 26.13 22.02 -105.86
CA TYR A 218 27.13 21.41 -104.98
C TYR A 218 27.88 22.46 -104.14
N ARG A 219 28.21 23.63 -104.71
CA ARG A 219 28.83 24.73 -103.95
C ARG A 219 27.91 25.24 -102.84
N LEU A 220 26.64 25.50 -103.13
CA LEU A 220 25.67 25.93 -102.12
C LEU A 220 25.46 24.85 -101.04
N HIS A 221 25.50 23.57 -101.42
CA HIS A 221 25.40 22.47 -100.46
C HIS A 221 26.61 22.41 -99.52
N VAL A 222 27.82 22.61 -100.05
CA VAL A 222 29.04 22.70 -99.24
C VAL A 222 28.99 23.91 -98.29
N GLU A 223 28.58 25.08 -98.78
CA GLU A 223 28.41 26.27 -97.93
C GLU A 223 27.38 26.04 -96.81
N GLN A 224 26.26 25.36 -97.12
CA GLN A 224 25.26 24.98 -96.11
C GLN A 224 25.84 24.02 -95.07
N ILE A 225 26.61 23.00 -95.49
CA ILE A 225 27.28 22.07 -94.57
C ILE A 225 28.28 22.80 -93.69
N GLU A 226 29.04 23.76 -94.21
CA GLU A 226 29.98 24.56 -93.43
C GLU A 226 29.27 25.40 -92.36
N VAL A 227 28.12 26.01 -92.69
CA VAL A 227 27.28 26.73 -91.72
C VAL A 227 26.74 25.78 -90.65
N ASP A 228 26.25 24.59 -91.04
CA ASP A 228 25.75 23.58 -90.12
C ASP A 228 26.84 23.04 -89.18
N ILE A 229 28.06 22.85 -89.68
CA ILE A 229 29.22 22.45 -88.86
C ILE A 229 29.51 23.54 -87.83
N LYS A 230 29.58 24.82 -88.23
CA LYS A 230 29.81 25.94 -87.30
C LYS A 230 28.73 26.04 -86.22
N LEU A 231 27.47 25.82 -86.59
CA LEU A 231 26.36 25.81 -85.64
C LEU A 231 26.46 24.64 -84.66
N LYS A 232 26.79 23.43 -85.14
CA LYS A 232 27.01 22.25 -84.30
C LYS A 232 28.21 22.41 -83.38
N ASP A 233 29.32 22.99 -83.86
CA ASP A 233 30.50 23.27 -83.04
C ASP A 233 30.17 24.27 -81.92
N SER A 234 29.42 25.33 -82.23
CA SER A 234 28.92 26.27 -81.23
C SER A 234 28.02 25.57 -80.19
N LEU A 235 27.14 24.67 -80.61
CA LEU A 235 26.28 23.90 -79.71
C LEU A 235 27.10 22.94 -78.82
N ILE A 236 28.09 22.24 -79.39
CA ILE A 236 28.98 21.34 -78.66
C ILE A 236 29.77 22.12 -77.60
N ASN A 237 30.30 23.30 -77.95
CA ASN A 237 31.02 24.15 -77.00
C ASN A 237 30.11 24.60 -75.85
N ASN A 238 28.89 25.06 -76.15
CA ASN A 238 27.92 25.45 -75.11
C ASN A 238 27.54 24.27 -74.20
N LEU A 239 27.28 23.08 -74.76
CA LEU A 239 26.98 21.89 -73.98
C LEU A 239 28.19 21.41 -73.16
N SER A 240 29.40 21.55 -73.69
CA SER A 240 30.64 21.23 -72.99
C SER A 240 30.85 22.16 -71.79
N ASP A 241 30.63 23.46 -71.98
CA ASP A 241 30.70 24.46 -70.90
C ASP A 241 29.62 24.22 -69.84
N GLU A 242 28.39 23.88 -70.26
CA GLU A 242 27.31 23.58 -69.32
C GLU A 242 27.59 22.28 -68.53
N ASN A 243 28.10 21.22 -69.18
CA ASN A 243 28.55 20.01 -68.49
C ASN A 243 29.73 20.28 -67.55
N LYS A 244 30.58 21.26 -67.86
CA LYS A 244 31.66 21.67 -66.96
C LYS A 244 31.08 22.34 -65.71
N ARG A 245 30.16 23.30 -65.87
CA ARG A 245 29.46 23.95 -64.74
C ARG A 245 28.70 22.95 -63.88
N GLN A 246 28.03 21.97 -64.48
CA GLN A 246 27.32 20.92 -63.75
C GLN A 246 28.27 20.03 -62.95
N ARG A 247 29.44 19.70 -63.50
CA ARG A 247 30.47 18.95 -62.78
C ARG A 247 31.02 19.73 -61.59
N GLU A 248 31.37 21.00 -61.79
CA GLU A 248 31.82 21.89 -60.71
C GLU A 248 30.76 22.00 -59.60
N ARG A 249 29.47 22.15 -59.97
CA ARG A 249 28.37 22.19 -59.00
C ARG A 249 28.13 20.87 -58.26
N MET A 250 28.34 19.72 -58.91
CA MET A 250 28.27 18.43 -58.24
C MET A 250 29.41 18.27 -57.24
N GLU A 251 30.62 18.68 -57.60
CA GLU A 251 31.79 18.64 -56.71
C GLU A 251 31.57 19.53 -55.46
N GLU A 252 31.04 20.75 -55.63
CA GLU A 252 30.68 21.63 -54.51
C GLU A 252 29.62 20.99 -53.58
N LEU A 253 28.59 20.35 -54.13
CA LEU A 253 27.55 19.68 -53.35
C LEU A 253 28.09 18.43 -52.64
N GLU A 254 29.01 17.69 -53.26
CA GLU A 254 29.67 16.53 -52.64
C GLU A 254 30.53 16.97 -51.45
N GLU A 255 31.25 18.08 -51.58
CA GLU A 255 32.01 18.67 -50.46
C GLU A 255 31.10 19.15 -49.33
N GLU A 256 29.97 19.79 -49.65
CA GLU A 256 28.99 20.26 -48.65
C GLU A 256 28.34 19.08 -47.90
N VAL A 257 27.96 18.02 -48.61
CA VAL A 257 27.43 16.79 -48.01
C VAL A 257 28.46 16.16 -47.07
N HIS A 258 29.72 16.03 -47.53
CA HIS A 258 30.79 15.48 -46.70
C HIS A 258 31.04 16.33 -45.43
N ALA A 259 30.97 17.66 -45.53
CA ALA A 259 31.12 18.54 -44.37
C ALA A 259 29.97 18.34 -43.35
N LEU A 260 28.73 18.25 -43.82
CA LEU A 260 27.56 18.00 -42.97
C LEU A 260 27.60 16.61 -42.31
N GLU A 261 28.07 15.58 -43.01
CA GLU A 261 28.27 14.24 -42.44
C GLU A 261 29.30 14.24 -41.31
N GLU A 262 30.40 14.98 -41.47
CA GLU A 262 31.43 15.10 -40.44
C GLU A 262 30.98 15.95 -39.23
N GLU A 263 30.18 16.99 -39.44
CA GLU A 263 29.55 17.73 -38.34
C GLU A 263 28.53 16.88 -37.57
N LEU A 264 27.75 16.06 -38.28
CA LEU A 264 26.78 15.16 -37.64
C LEU A 264 27.49 14.08 -36.79
N LYS A 265 28.61 13.54 -37.26
CA LYS A 265 29.45 12.60 -36.48
C LYS A 265 30.05 13.24 -35.24
N LYS A 266 30.43 14.51 -35.31
CA LYS A 266 31.00 15.25 -34.17
C LYS A 266 29.96 15.78 -33.20
N ASN A 267 28.67 15.55 -33.46
CA ASN A 267 27.60 16.10 -32.65
C ASN A 267 27.50 15.33 -31.31
N GLU A 268 28.27 15.79 -30.33
CA GLU A 268 28.34 15.25 -28.95
C GLU A 268 26.95 15.07 -28.31
N LYS A 269 25.97 15.87 -28.73
CA LYS A 269 24.57 15.76 -28.29
C LYS A 269 23.93 14.41 -28.61
N ILE A 270 24.35 13.74 -29.69
CA ILE A 270 23.85 12.41 -30.05
C ILE A 270 24.38 11.38 -29.04
N GLU A 271 25.67 11.45 -28.71
CA GLU A 271 26.27 10.57 -27.69
C GLU A 271 25.66 10.80 -26.30
N GLU A 272 25.40 12.06 -25.91
CA GLU A 272 24.73 12.39 -24.66
C GLU A 272 23.30 11.85 -24.60
N LEU A 273 22.54 11.94 -25.70
CA LEU A 273 21.19 11.39 -25.80
C LEU A 273 21.21 9.86 -25.70
N GLU A 274 22.15 9.19 -26.35
CA GLU A 274 22.33 7.73 -26.26
C GLU A 274 22.64 7.29 -24.83
N GLN A 275 23.54 7.99 -24.13
CA GLN A 275 23.84 7.72 -22.73
C GLN A 275 22.61 7.95 -21.84
N LEU A 276 21.85 9.01 -22.08
CA LEU A 276 20.64 9.30 -21.32
C LEU A 276 19.56 8.23 -21.52
N VAL A 277 19.42 7.68 -22.74
CA VAL A 277 18.54 6.55 -23.03
C VAL A 277 18.95 5.31 -22.24
N VAL A 278 20.25 5.01 -22.13
CA VAL A 278 20.75 3.88 -21.30
C VAL A 278 20.38 4.09 -19.83
N VAL A 279 20.59 5.29 -19.29
CA VAL A 279 20.24 5.60 -17.89
C VAL A 279 18.74 5.51 -17.66
N VAL A 280 17.91 5.96 -18.61
CA VAL A 280 16.45 5.85 -18.52
C VAL A 280 16.02 4.38 -18.52
N LYS A 281 16.61 3.52 -19.37
CA LYS A 281 16.33 2.08 -19.36
C LYS A 281 16.67 1.44 -18.02
N GLN A 282 17.87 1.71 -17.48
CA GLN A 282 18.27 1.19 -16.16
C GLN A 282 17.34 1.66 -15.03
N LYS A 283 16.90 2.93 -15.08
CA LYS A 283 15.93 3.45 -14.11
C LYS A 283 14.57 2.79 -14.24
N ASN A 284 14.10 2.54 -15.47
CA ASN A 284 12.83 1.85 -15.70
C ASN A 284 12.89 0.40 -15.21
N GLU A 285 13.96 -0.34 -15.49
CA GLU A 285 14.20 -1.69 -14.94
C GLU A 285 14.18 -1.67 -13.41
N ARG A 286 14.84 -0.68 -12.80
CA ARG A 286 14.83 -0.52 -11.34
C ARG A 286 13.44 -0.18 -10.79
N ILE A 287 12.65 0.61 -11.51
CA ILE A 287 11.27 0.92 -11.13
C ILE A 287 10.42 -0.35 -11.18
N GLU A 288 10.53 -1.15 -12.24
CA GLU A 288 9.81 -2.42 -12.36
C GLU A 288 10.14 -3.39 -11.22
N GLU A 289 11.41 -3.53 -10.83
CA GLU A 289 11.81 -4.32 -9.66
C GLU A 289 11.16 -3.83 -8.35
N LEU A 290 11.13 -2.51 -8.14
CA LEU A 290 10.54 -1.90 -6.95
C LEU A 290 9.02 -2.05 -6.93
N GLU A 291 8.37 -1.92 -8.09
CA GLU A 291 6.93 -2.15 -8.23
C GLU A 291 6.58 -3.60 -7.94
N GLU A 292 7.37 -4.56 -8.41
CA GLU A 292 7.15 -5.98 -8.12
C GLU A 292 7.38 -6.30 -6.63
N ALA A 293 8.44 -5.77 -6.02
CA ALA A 293 8.66 -5.88 -4.57
C ALA A 293 7.52 -5.25 -3.74
N LEU A 294 6.97 -4.13 -4.20
CA LEU A 294 5.83 -3.49 -3.56
C LEU A 294 4.56 -4.35 -3.70
N ARG A 295 4.29 -4.90 -4.89
CA ARG A 295 3.16 -5.82 -5.12
C ARG A 295 3.26 -7.04 -4.21
N GLN A 296 4.46 -7.61 -4.06
CA GLN A 296 4.69 -8.73 -3.15
C GLN A 296 4.48 -8.33 -1.69
N SER A 297 4.99 -7.17 -1.27
CA SER A 297 4.80 -6.65 0.09
C SER A 297 3.32 -6.46 0.44
N VAL A 298 2.53 -5.94 -0.51
CA VAL A 298 1.08 -5.76 -0.33
C VAL A 298 0.34 -7.11 -0.24
N ARG A 299 0.74 -8.11 -1.04
CA ARG A 299 0.17 -9.46 -0.93
C ARG A 299 0.46 -10.09 0.43
N ILE A 300 1.71 -10.04 0.88
CA ILE A 300 2.12 -10.54 2.20
C ILE A 300 1.34 -9.84 3.30
N ALA A 301 1.18 -8.52 3.24
CA ALA A 301 0.38 -7.77 4.21
C ALA A 301 -1.09 -8.22 4.23
N THR A 302 -1.68 -8.47 3.06
CA THR A 302 -3.07 -8.94 2.95
C THR A 302 -3.22 -10.36 3.52
N ASP A 303 -2.30 -11.27 3.21
CA ASP A 303 -2.31 -12.65 3.71
C ASP A 303 -2.13 -12.68 5.24
N MET A 304 -1.19 -11.90 5.77
CA MET A 304 -0.95 -11.76 7.21
C MET A 304 -2.18 -11.18 7.93
N GLU A 305 -2.86 -10.19 7.34
CA GLU A 305 -4.11 -9.68 7.90
C GLU A 305 -5.24 -10.71 7.88
N MET A 306 -5.32 -11.57 6.86
CA MET A 306 -6.32 -12.64 6.82
C MET A 306 -6.04 -13.70 7.90
N GLU A 307 -4.79 -14.12 8.07
CA GLU A 307 -4.39 -15.05 9.11
C GLU A 307 -4.64 -14.47 10.51
N GLN A 308 -4.34 -13.18 10.72
CA GLN A 308 -4.64 -12.51 11.97
C GLN A 308 -6.14 -12.54 12.30
N ARG A 309 -7.01 -12.33 11.30
CA ARG A 309 -8.48 -12.45 11.49
C ARG A 309 -8.90 -13.86 11.85
N GLU A 310 -8.29 -14.89 11.24
CA GLU A 310 -8.56 -16.28 11.59
C GLU A 310 -8.11 -16.61 13.03
N ASP A 311 -6.93 -16.16 13.42
CA ASP A 311 -6.41 -16.38 14.78
C ASP A 311 -7.21 -15.64 15.84
N GLU A 312 -7.68 -14.42 15.55
CA GLU A 312 -8.62 -13.70 16.42
C GLU A 312 -9.93 -14.47 16.58
N LYS A 313 -10.45 -15.08 15.50
CA LYS A 313 -11.64 -15.92 15.55
C LYS A 313 -11.39 -17.17 16.40
N ARG A 314 -10.28 -17.89 16.19
CA ARG A 314 -9.88 -19.06 16.99
C ARG A 314 -9.73 -18.70 18.47
N LYS A 315 -9.12 -17.54 18.77
CA LYS A 315 -8.97 -17.04 20.15
C LYS A 315 -10.32 -16.74 20.80
N LYS A 316 -11.26 -16.12 20.08
CA LYS A 316 -12.64 -15.90 20.56
C LYS A 316 -13.32 -17.23 20.89
N GLU A 317 -13.26 -18.21 19.99
CA GLU A 317 -13.84 -19.54 20.20
C GLU A 317 -13.23 -20.28 21.40
N ILE A 318 -11.91 -20.18 21.60
CA ILE A 318 -11.22 -20.75 22.76
C ILE A 318 -11.67 -20.05 24.05
N ASN A 319 -11.72 -18.72 24.05
CA ASN A 319 -12.15 -17.94 25.21
C ASN A 319 -13.60 -18.26 25.60
N GLU A 320 -14.51 -18.41 24.63
CA GLU A 320 -15.89 -18.84 24.91
C GLU A 320 -15.95 -20.25 25.52
N LYS A 321 -15.12 -21.18 25.04
CA LYS A 321 -15.01 -22.53 25.62
C LYS A 321 -14.46 -22.47 27.05
N LEU A 322 -13.44 -21.64 27.29
CA LEU A 322 -12.87 -21.43 28.63
C LEU A 322 -13.92 -20.87 29.58
N ALA A 323 -14.64 -19.81 29.20
CA ALA A 323 -15.71 -19.23 30.01
C ALA A 323 -16.80 -20.26 30.36
N LYS A 324 -17.20 -21.09 29.40
CA LYS A 324 -18.16 -22.19 29.64
C LYS A 324 -17.61 -23.24 30.61
N LEU A 325 -16.33 -23.60 30.48
CA LEU A 325 -15.68 -24.55 31.38
C LEU A 325 -15.51 -23.99 32.80
N GLU A 326 -15.14 -22.73 32.93
CA GLU A 326 -15.03 -22.02 34.21
C GLU A 326 -16.39 -21.96 34.92
N ALA A 327 -17.45 -21.59 34.21
CA ALA A 327 -18.81 -21.59 34.75
C ALA A 327 -19.24 -23.00 35.23
N ARG A 328 -18.94 -24.04 34.45
CA ARG A 328 -19.23 -25.43 34.84
C ARG A 328 -18.40 -25.86 36.05
N LEU A 329 -17.14 -25.46 36.14
CA LEU A 329 -16.27 -25.75 37.27
C LEU A 329 -16.79 -25.08 38.54
N ALA A 330 -17.14 -23.79 38.47
CA ALA A 330 -17.71 -23.04 39.59
C ALA A 330 -19.03 -23.67 40.06
N SER A 331 -19.93 -24.01 39.13
CA SER A 331 -21.20 -24.70 39.45
C SER A 331 -20.95 -26.07 40.11
N ALA A 332 -20.01 -26.86 39.57
CA ALA A 332 -19.65 -28.16 40.15
C ALA A 332 -19.04 -28.02 41.56
N GLN A 333 -18.18 -27.02 41.77
CA GLN A 333 -17.60 -26.71 43.08
C GLN A 333 -18.67 -26.25 44.07
N ASN A 334 -19.58 -25.36 43.68
CA ASN A 334 -20.71 -24.94 44.54
C ASN A 334 -21.60 -26.12 44.90
N ALA A 335 -21.94 -26.96 43.93
CA ALA A 335 -22.73 -28.17 44.15
C ALA A 335 -22.00 -29.16 45.09
N HIS A 336 -20.68 -29.30 44.97
CA HIS A 336 -19.87 -30.08 45.89
C HIS A 336 -19.85 -29.48 47.31
N ASN A 337 -19.64 -28.16 47.43
CA ASN A 337 -19.61 -27.44 48.70
C ASN A 337 -20.95 -27.52 49.46
N LEU A 338 -22.07 -27.56 48.73
CA LEU A 338 -23.40 -27.76 49.31
C LEU A 338 -23.64 -29.20 49.78
N ARG A 339 -23.04 -30.20 49.11
CA ARG A 339 -23.17 -31.62 49.46
C ARG A 339 -22.12 -32.11 50.47
N CYS A 340 -21.10 -31.30 50.77
CA CYS A 340 -20.04 -31.67 51.67
C CYS A 340 -20.53 -31.69 53.13
N THR A 341 -20.62 -32.88 53.71
CA THR A 341 -21.15 -33.11 55.06
C THR A 341 -20.27 -32.53 56.17
N SER A 342 -18.95 -32.51 56.00
CA SER A 342 -18.03 -31.88 56.95
C SER A 342 -18.16 -30.35 56.93
N CYS A 343 -18.37 -29.75 55.75
CA CYS A 343 -18.63 -28.33 55.61
C CYS A 343 -20.02 -27.94 56.14
N GLN A 344 -21.03 -28.81 56.01
CA GLN A 344 -22.39 -28.55 56.50
C GLN A 344 -22.42 -28.21 57.99
N THR A 345 -21.68 -28.94 58.82
CA THR A 345 -21.61 -28.69 60.27
C THR A 345 -20.99 -27.32 60.58
N VAL A 346 -19.93 -26.95 59.86
CA VAL A 346 -19.27 -25.64 60.02
C VAL A 346 -20.17 -24.51 59.52
N ARG A 347 -20.88 -24.69 58.39
CA ARG A 347 -21.85 -23.73 57.86
C ARG A 347 -23.00 -23.49 58.82
N GLN A 348 -23.56 -24.55 59.41
CA GLN A 348 -24.64 -24.43 60.40
C GLN A 348 -24.17 -23.64 61.63
N ARG A 349 -22.95 -23.90 62.13
CA ARG A 349 -22.37 -23.12 63.23
C ARG A 349 -22.12 -21.67 62.85
N LEU A 350 -21.63 -21.40 61.64
CA LEU A 350 -21.45 -20.05 61.14
C LEU A 350 -22.79 -19.30 61.09
N THR A 351 -23.82 -19.88 60.49
CA THR A 351 -25.17 -19.29 60.44
C THR A 351 -25.76 -19.06 61.83
N GLN A 352 -25.52 -19.96 62.79
CA GLN A 352 -25.93 -19.76 64.18
C GLN A 352 -25.23 -18.55 64.80
N VAL A 353 -23.90 -18.45 64.62
CA VAL A 353 -23.12 -17.31 65.13
C VAL A 353 -23.52 -16.01 64.46
N GLU A 354 -23.77 -16.00 63.16
CA GLU A 354 -24.28 -14.83 62.41
C GLU A 354 -25.65 -14.40 62.92
N THR A 355 -26.55 -15.35 63.17
CA THR A 355 -27.89 -15.07 63.71
C THR A 355 -27.78 -14.47 65.11
N CYS A 356 -26.98 -15.07 66.00
CA CYS A 356 -26.75 -14.54 67.34
C CYS A 356 -26.09 -13.16 67.32
N TYR A 357 -25.12 -12.93 66.43
CA TYR A 357 -24.47 -11.64 66.25
C TYR A 357 -25.48 -10.57 65.80
N ASN A 358 -26.28 -10.86 64.77
CA ASN A 358 -27.29 -9.94 64.28
C ASN A 358 -28.35 -9.62 65.33
N GLN A 359 -28.74 -10.62 66.12
CA GLN A 359 -29.66 -10.42 67.24
C GLN A 359 -29.05 -9.48 68.28
N VAL A 360 -27.84 -9.75 68.78
CA VAL A 360 -27.17 -8.91 69.77
C VAL A 360 -26.88 -7.50 69.23
N ALA A 361 -26.52 -7.38 67.96
CA ALA A 361 -26.31 -6.10 67.29
C ALA A 361 -27.62 -5.30 67.21
N SER A 362 -28.74 -5.95 66.88
CA SER A 362 -30.08 -5.34 66.84
C SER A 362 -30.55 -4.93 68.23
N GLU A 363 -30.40 -5.79 69.24
CA GLU A 363 -30.72 -5.50 70.64
C GLU A 363 -29.90 -4.31 71.14
N ARG A 364 -28.59 -4.28 70.85
CA ARG A 364 -27.72 -3.15 71.19
C ARG A 364 -28.18 -1.85 70.53
N GLN A 365 -28.55 -1.89 69.24
CA GLN A 365 -29.06 -0.72 68.52
C GLN A 365 -30.37 -0.22 69.15
N HIS A 366 -31.28 -1.13 69.50
CA HIS A 366 -32.53 -0.81 70.16
C HIS A 366 -32.30 -0.16 71.53
N HIS A 367 -31.46 -0.75 72.38
CA HIS A 367 -31.15 -0.19 73.70
C HIS A 367 -30.46 1.17 73.62
N LEU A 368 -29.58 1.39 72.63
CA LEU A 368 -28.99 2.71 72.41
C LEU A 368 -30.05 3.73 72.04
N GLN A 369 -31.01 3.37 71.17
CA GLN A 369 -32.12 4.24 70.80
C GLN A 369 -32.97 4.60 72.01
N GLU A 370 -33.37 3.62 72.84
CA GLU A 370 -34.13 3.84 74.08
C GLU A 370 -33.37 4.78 75.05
N LEU A 371 -32.07 4.58 75.21
CA LEU A 371 -31.22 5.46 76.05
C LEU A 371 -31.16 6.89 75.53
N PHE A 372 -31.07 7.08 74.21
CA PHE A 372 -31.11 8.42 73.61
C PHE A 372 -32.44 9.11 73.83
N ASP A 373 -33.55 8.38 73.67
CA ASP A 373 -34.89 8.93 73.84
C ASP A 373 -35.15 9.31 75.31
N MET A 374 -34.80 8.44 76.26
CA MET A 374 -34.89 8.75 77.70
C MET A 374 -34.03 9.96 78.09
N LYS A 375 -32.80 10.05 77.57
CA LYS A 375 -31.91 11.21 77.84
C LYS A 375 -32.45 12.49 77.22
N HIS A 376 -33.06 12.42 76.03
CA HIS A 376 -33.66 13.57 75.36
C HIS A 376 -34.91 14.05 76.10
N GLU A 377 -35.77 13.13 76.55
CA GLU A 377 -36.96 13.43 77.35
C GLU A 377 -36.57 14.10 78.68
N ALA A 378 -35.58 13.57 79.40
CA ALA A 378 -35.10 14.16 80.65
C ALA A 378 -34.54 15.59 80.47
N LEU A 379 -33.75 15.83 79.42
CA LEU A 379 -33.23 17.17 79.12
C LEU A 379 -34.33 18.14 78.69
N THR A 380 -35.32 17.67 77.93
CA THR A 380 -36.45 18.49 77.48
C THR A 380 -37.39 18.84 78.63
N ALA A 381 -37.63 17.90 79.55
CA ALA A 381 -38.37 18.15 80.79
C ALA A 381 -37.66 19.19 81.66
N ALA A 382 -36.34 19.08 81.84
CA ALA A 382 -35.55 20.06 82.58
C ALA A 382 -35.56 21.45 81.90
N LEU A 383 -35.52 21.52 80.56
CA LEU A 383 -35.70 22.77 79.82
C LEU A 383 -37.07 23.39 80.07
N SER A 384 -38.13 22.59 79.98
CA SER A 384 -39.50 23.03 80.22
C SER A 384 -39.68 23.55 81.65
N GLU A 385 -39.05 22.93 82.64
CA GLU A 385 -39.03 23.44 84.03
C GLU A 385 -38.36 24.82 84.12
N LYS A 386 -37.19 25.00 83.48
CA LYS A 386 -36.50 26.30 83.45
C LYS A 386 -37.31 27.37 82.71
N ASP A 387 -38.00 27.00 81.64
CA ASP A 387 -38.88 27.90 80.90
C ASP A 387 -40.11 28.32 81.72
N ALA A 388 -40.72 27.38 82.44
CA ALA A 388 -41.80 27.69 83.37
C ALA A 388 -41.32 28.64 84.49
N HIS A 389 -40.13 28.41 85.04
CA HIS A 389 -39.55 29.30 86.05
C HIS A 389 -39.27 30.71 85.51
N LEU A 390 -38.72 30.82 84.31
CA LEU A 390 -38.52 32.11 83.63
C LEU A 390 -39.86 32.82 83.37
N ALA A 391 -40.87 32.12 82.85
CA ALA A 391 -42.19 32.68 82.59
C ALA A 391 -42.87 33.20 83.87
N LEU A 392 -42.75 32.46 84.99
CA LEU A 392 -43.25 32.90 86.29
C LEU A 392 -42.57 34.20 86.76
N LEU A 393 -41.25 34.32 86.59
CA LEU A 393 -40.50 35.53 86.94
C LEU A 393 -40.81 36.72 86.00
N GLU A 394 -41.06 36.45 84.72
CA GLU A 394 -41.47 37.46 83.74
C GLU A 394 -42.87 38.02 84.04
N VAL A 395 -43.83 37.16 84.39
CA VAL A 395 -45.19 37.57 84.79
C VAL A 395 -45.19 38.27 86.15
N GLY A 396 -44.38 37.82 87.11
CA GLY A 396 -44.25 38.45 88.44
C GLY A 396 -43.61 39.85 88.41
N GLY A 397 -42.87 40.15 87.34
CA GLY A 397 -42.12 41.39 87.16
C GLY A 397 -40.82 41.41 87.97
N VAL A 398 -39.70 41.70 87.30
CA VAL A 398 -38.36 41.76 87.93
C VAL A 398 -38.22 43.07 88.70
N ARG A 399 -38.61 43.06 89.98
CA ARG A 399 -38.61 44.27 90.85
C ARG A 399 -37.43 44.36 91.82
N SER A 400 -36.57 43.33 91.87
CA SER A 400 -35.44 43.25 92.79
C SER A 400 -34.17 42.82 92.06
N SER A 401 -33.02 43.35 92.48
CA SER A 401 -31.69 42.95 91.98
C SER A 401 -31.46 41.44 92.10
N ARG A 402 -31.99 40.79 93.16
CA ARG A 402 -31.91 39.34 93.33
C ARG A 402 -32.71 38.58 92.25
N ALA A 403 -33.92 39.06 91.91
CA ALA A 403 -34.73 38.46 90.86
C ALA A 403 -34.09 38.64 89.47
N ALA A 404 -33.40 39.76 89.24
CA ALA A 404 -32.65 39.98 87.99
C ALA A 404 -31.46 39.01 87.85
N GLN A 405 -30.70 38.79 88.93
CA GLN A 405 -29.61 37.80 88.96
C GLN A 405 -30.12 36.37 88.77
N GLU A 406 -31.27 36.03 89.36
CA GLU A 406 -31.91 34.73 89.20
C GLU A 406 -32.36 34.48 87.76
N VAL A 407 -32.97 35.47 87.10
CA VAL A 407 -33.32 35.40 85.68
C VAL A 407 -32.07 35.22 84.81
N GLU A 408 -30.98 35.93 85.10
CA GLU A 408 -29.71 35.78 84.37
C GLU A 408 -29.12 34.37 84.54
N SER A 409 -29.14 33.84 85.77
CA SER A 409 -28.71 32.47 86.05
C SER A 409 -29.58 31.43 85.34
N LEU A 410 -30.90 31.59 85.36
CA LEU A 410 -31.84 30.69 84.68
C LEU A 410 -31.68 30.76 83.16
N LYS A 411 -31.43 31.94 82.57
CA LYS A 411 -31.11 32.08 81.14
C LYS A 411 -29.81 31.36 80.78
N LYS A 412 -28.78 31.46 81.64
CA LYS A 412 -27.51 30.74 81.46
C LYS A 412 -27.70 29.23 81.53
N ASP A 413 -28.49 28.73 82.48
CA ASP A 413 -28.74 27.30 82.62
C ASP A 413 -29.65 26.75 81.52
N LYS A 414 -30.66 27.52 81.09
CA LYS A 414 -31.44 27.24 79.89
C LYS A 414 -30.54 27.12 78.65
N SER A 415 -29.62 28.06 78.44
CA SER A 415 -28.69 28.00 77.30
C SER A 415 -27.88 26.71 77.32
N LYS A 416 -27.31 26.32 78.47
CA LYS A 416 -26.55 25.07 78.60
C LYS A 416 -27.39 23.84 78.29
N LEU A 417 -28.65 23.81 78.73
CA LEU A 417 -29.57 22.71 78.46
C LEU A 417 -29.96 22.64 76.98
N VAL A 418 -30.17 23.77 76.32
CA VAL A 418 -30.42 23.83 74.86
C VAL A 418 -29.20 23.28 74.10
N ASP A 419 -28.00 23.68 74.50
CA ASP A 419 -26.76 23.16 73.90
C ASP A 419 -26.55 21.67 74.18
N ALA A 420 -26.97 21.18 75.36
CA ALA A 420 -26.96 19.75 75.67
C ALA A 420 -27.95 18.95 74.80
N VAL A 421 -29.16 19.47 74.55
CA VAL A 421 -30.14 18.84 73.66
C VAL A 421 -29.63 18.80 72.21
N LYS A 422 -29.05 19.89 71.71
CA LYS A 422 -28.46 19.92 70.36
C LYS A 422 -27.35 18.89 70.20
N ARG A 423 -26.39 18.85 71.13
CA ARG A 423 -25.30 17.87 71.12
C ARG A 423 -25.81 16.43 71.19
N LEU A 424 -26.86 16.17 71.98
CA LEU A 424 -27.48 14.85 72.04
C LEU A 424 -28.12 14.45 70.71
N GLY A 425 -28.78 15.39 70.03
CA GLY A 425 -29.35 15.17 68.70
C GLY A 425 -28.30 14.82 67.65
N GLU A 426 -27.17 15.55 67.64
CA GLU A 426 -26.02 15.28 66.76
C GLU A 426 -25.39 13.91 67.07
N GLU A 427 -25.21 13.58 68.34
CA GLU A 427 -24.64 12.30 68.80
C GLU A 427 -25.53 11.11 68.42
N ARG A 428 -26.86 11.25 68.55
CA ARG A 428 -27.83 10.24 68.13
C ARG A 428 -27.71 9.94 66.64
N VAL A 429 -27.71 10.97 65.79
CA VAL A 429 -27.60 10.81 64.32
C VAL A 429 -26.29 10.14 63.94
N ARG A 430 -25.17 10.55 64.56
CA ARG A 430 -23.85 9.96 64.31
C ARG A 430 -23.84 8.45 64.62
N LEU A 431 -24.36 8.05 65.78
CA LEU A 431 -24.38 6.64 66.17
C LEU A 431 -25.34 5.83 65.30
N THR A 432 -26.51 6.35 64.94
CA THR A 432 -27.42 5.68 64.00
C THR A 432 -26.73 5.38 62.66
N GLN A 433 -25.91 6.31 62.14
CA GLN A 433 -25.14 6.08 60.92
C GLN A 433 -24.07 4.99 61.10
N GLU A 434 -23.35 4.99 62.22
CA GLU A 434 -22.30 4.01 62.52
C GLU A 434 -22.83 2.56 62.60
N TYR A 435 -24.02 2.38 63.18
CA TYR A 435 -24.70 1.06 63.23
C TYR A 435 -25.39 0.69 61.92
N ALA A 436 -25.88 1.65 61.13
CA ALA A 436 -26.43 1.38 59.81
C ALA A 436 -25.37 0.85 58.83
N VAL A 437 -24.14 1.37 58.91
CA VAL A 437 -23.00 0.91 58.08
C VAL A 437 -22.53 -0.49 58.50
N SER A 438 -22.59 -0.81 59.79
CA SER A 438 -22.21 -2.14 60.30
C SER A 438 -23.23 -3.24 59.97
N ASN A 439 -24.48 -2.87 59.67
CA ASN A 439 -25.56 -3.77 59.25
C ASN A 439 -25.68 -3.94 57.73
N LEU A 440 -24.82 -3.31 56.93
CA LEU A 440 -24.68 -3.67 55.51
C LEU A 440 -24.13 -5.09 55.46
N LYS A 441 -25.04 -6.02 55.13
CA LYS A 441 -24.74 -7.39 54.72
C LYS A 441 -23.39 -7.45 54.01
N LEU A 442 -22.59 -8.42 54.43
CA LEU A 442 -21.63 -9.06 53.53
C LEU A 442 -22.45 -9.63 52.35
N ASP A 443 -22.79 -8.77 51.39
CA ASP A 443 -23.23 -9.17 50.06
C ASP A 443 -21.98 -9.72 49.37
N VAL A 444 -21.61 -10.94 49.78
CA VAL A 444 -21.05 -11.89 48.83
C VAL A 444 -22.19 -12.16 47.87
N GLU A 445 -22.27 -11.38 46.79
CA GLU A 445 -23.01 -11.82 45.61
C GLU A 445 -22.41 -13.16 45.19
N LEU A 446 -23.05 -14.26 45.60
CA LEU A 446 -22.99 -15.48 44.83
C LEU A 446 -23.71 -15.17 43.50
N PRO A 447 -23.07 -15.37 42.35
CA PRO A 447 -23.75 -15.26 41.07
C PRO A 447 -24.65 -16.49 40.91
N ASP A 448 -25.84 -16.44 41.50
CA ASP A 448 -26.96 -17.34 41.23
C ASP A 448 -28.02 -16.55 40.46
N THR A 449 -27.66 -16.14 39.25
CA THR A 449 -28.62 -15.87 38.18
C THR A 449 -28.18 -16.65 36.94
N PRO A 450 -29.01 -17.58 36.43
CA PRO A 450 -28.81 -18.10 35.08
C PRO A 450 -28.93 -16.93 34.10
N PRO A 451 -28.09 -16.87 33.04
CA PRO A 451 -28.24 -15.85 32.02
C PRO A 451 -29.65 -15.95 31.43
N PRO A 452 -30.32 -14.83 31.12
CA PRO A 452 -31.58 -14.88 30.42
C PRO A 452 -31.33 -15.60 29.10
N HIS A 453 -32.12 -16.63 28.82
CA HIS A 453 -32.27 -17.20 27.49
C HIS A 453 -32.61 -16.04 26.55
N GLN A 454 -31.64 -15.62 25.75
CA GLN A 454 -31.92 -14.89 24.53
C GLN A 454 -32.41 -15.95 23.54
N ASP A 455 -33.71 -15.93 23.28
CA ASP A 455 -34.26 -16.56 22.09
C ASP A 455 -33.51 -16.04 20.85
N PRO A 456 -33.34 -16.86 19.80
CA PRO A 456 -32.64 -16.45 18.60
C PRO A 456 -33.39 -15.28 17.98
N GLN A 457 -32.76 -14.10 17.94
CA GLN A 457 -33.20 -13.07 17.00
C GLN A 457 -32.87 -13.57 15.60
N ASP A 458 -33.94 -13.84 14.88
CA ASP A 458 -33.97 -14.06 13.44
C ASP A 458 -33.55 -12.75 12.77
N ASP A 459 -32.26 -12.60 12.50
CA ASP A 459 -31.77 -11.57 11.58
C ASP A 459 -32.14 -12.03 10.17
N THR A 460 -33.38 -11.73 9.78
CA THR A 460 -33.77 -11.72 8.37
C THR A 460 -33.02 -10.59 7.69
N ASP A 461 -32.02 -10.94 6.89
CA ASP A 461 -31.42 -10.09 5.86
C ASP A 461 -32.54 -9.57 4.93
N GLU A 462 -33.06 -8.38 5.18
CA GLU A 462 -33.67 -7.55 4.14
C GLU A 462 -32.54 -6.89 3.33
N ASP A 463 -32.03 -7.61 2.32
CA ASP A 463 -31.48 -6.94 1.15
C ASP A 463 -31.96 -7.61 -0.13
N SER A 464 -33.19 -7.27 -0.51
CA SER A 464 -33.68 -7.40 -1.88
C SER A 464 -34.90 -6.52 -2.09
N THR A 465 -34.66 -5.30 -2.61
CA THR A 465 -35.34 -4.79 -3.81
C THR A 465 -34.88 -3.36 -4.11
N ASN A 466 -34.07 -3.20 -5.16
CA ASN A 466 -34.58 -2.43 -6.29
C ASN A 466 -33.87 -2.79 -7.58
N SER A 467 -34.53 -3.61 -8.39
CA SER A 467 -34.32 -3.60 -9.82
C SER A 467 -34.75 -2.24 -10.39
N ARG A 468 -33.90 -1.59 -11.17
CA ARG A 468 -34.38 -0.75 -12.27
C ARG A 468 -33.45 -0.85 -13.48
N THR A 469 -33.84 -1.79 -14.33
CA THR A 469 -33.76 -1.73 -15.79
C THR A 469 -33.60 -0.32 -16.36
N HIS A 470 -32.61 -0.12 -17.24
CA HIS A 470 -32.82 0.52 -18.53
C HIS A 470 -31.68 0.14 -19.50
N LEU A 471 -32.10 -0.61 -20.54
CA LEU A 471 -31.51 -0.81 -21.88
C LEU A 471 -30.15 -1.50 -22.02
#